data_AF-A0A373W3A3-F1
#
_entry.id   AF-A0A373W3A3-F1
#
_cell.length_a   1.000
_cell.length_b   1.000
_cell.length_c   1.000
_cell.angle_alpha   90.00
_cell.angle_beta   90.00
_cell.angle_gamma   90.00
#
_symmetry.space_group_name_H-M   'P 1'
#
loop_
_entity.id
_entity.type
_entity.pdbx_description
1 polymer ?
#
loop_
_entity_poly.entity_id
_entity_poly.type
_entity_poly.pdbx_seq_one_letter_code
_entity_poly.pdbx_strand_id
1 'polypeptide(L)'
;MQKKILTTLTLIMVAMILVTGCMILVTGCKGKKTEKKEKTTVEETTIEETTVDNSHIGQVRSKLTGEYVDEKIGNRRPVAVMYNNIINAIPHSGLSNASVCYEAPVEGCITRIMGIFENYDDLKKIGSIRSCRIYYCYFALEWDAIYVHFGQSKYALDFLKSDKIDNVGSYQSVANSIFFRTTDRVAPHNCFIDGAGIKKGIKELGYRKKYRKDYSSHFQFADEGTKVDLASKKIANKVELGYQINKPWFEYDAATGLYKRFQYGKAHIDDQNNEQLSCSNIIIQYVNATLYPDNKSLDMTLTGSGKGWYITNGKAEKITWNKSDKLGRTTYLDKSGNEIVLNDGKTWICMVQNEYSDNVKISK
;
A
#
# COMPACT_ATOMS: atom_id res chain seq x y z
N MET A 1 24.31 25.29 -43.80
CA MET A 1 25.47 24.47 -44.24
C MET A 1 26.44 24.33 -43.09
N GLN A 2 27.12 23.17 -43.01
CA GLN A 2 28.26 22.94 -42.10
C GLN A 2 29.39 23.96 -42.45
N LYS A 3 30.41 24.24 -41.62
CA LYS A 3 31.23 23.37 -40.77
C LYS A 3 32.16 24.27 -39.93
N LYS A 4 32.53 23.89 -38.70
CA LYS A 4 33.87 24.19 -38.14
C LYS A 4 34.17 23.28 -36.95
N ILE A 5 35.34 22.65 -37.00
CA ILE A 5 35.91 21.73 -36.02
C ILE A 5 37.33 22.26 -35.80
N LEU A 6 37.79 22.41 -34.55
CA LEU A 6 38.88 21.61 -33.95
C LEU A 6 39.37 22.23 -32.62
N THR A 7 39.65 21.33 -31.69
CA THR A 7 40.21 21.49 -30.33
C THR A 7 41.72 21.76 -30.28
N THR A 8 42.20 22.44 -29.22
CA THR A 8 43.47 22.08 -28.54
C THR A 8 43.46 22.46 -27.04
N LEU A 9 44.06 21.61 -26.20
CA LEU A 9 44.39 21.84 -24.77
C LEU A 9 45.90 22.10 -24.63
N THR A 10 46.32 22.91 -23.64
CA THR A 10 47.55 22.63 -22.86
C THR A 10 47.61 23.35 -21.49
N LEU A 11 48.17 22.63 -20.51
CA LEU A 11 48.60 23.12 -19.18
C LEU A 11 49.95 23.85 -19.25
N ILE A 12 50.31 24.64 -18.22
CA ILE A 12 51.61 24.60 -17.51
C ILE A 12 51.57 25.50 -16.24
N MET A 13 52.43 25.18 -15.27
CA MET A 13 52.54 25.66 -13.89
C MET A 13 53.94 26.28 -13.65
N VAL A 14 54.11 27.17 -12.64
CA VAL A 14 55.28 27.28 -11.70
C VAL A 14 55.24 28.60 -10.89
N ALA A 15 55.84 28.59 -9.68
CA ALA A 15 55.77 29.60 -8.62
C ALA A 15 57.04 30.49 -8.47
N MET A 16 57.03 31.52 -7.59
CA MET A 16 57.98 31.70 -6.45
C MET A 16 57.96 33.09 -5.75
N ILE A 17 58.45 33.13 -4.49
CA ILE A 17 59.10 34.28 -3.78
C ILE A 17 58.16 35.42 -3.26
N LEU A 18 58.42 36.16 -2.16
CA LEU A 18 59.61 36.35 -1.27
C LEU A 18 59.31 36.14 0.26
N VAL A 19 59.81 36.98 1.18
CA VAL A 19 60.02 36.83 2.64
C VAL A 19 60.03 38.20 3.37
N THR A 20 59.61 38.27 4.64
CA THR A 20 60.12 39.06 5.83
C THR A 20 58.98 39.25 6.86
N GLY A 21 59.18 39.33 8.18
CA GLY A 21 60.37 39.13 9.02
C GLY A 21 60.29 39.96 10.32
N CYS A 22 60.20 39.34 11.50
CA CYS A 22 60.51 39.96 12.79
C CYS A 22 60.75 38.93 13.91
N MET A 23 61.64 39.27 14.84
CA MET A 23 62.29 38.34 15.78
C MET A 23 62.43 39.02 17.14
N ILE A 24 62.00 38.37 18.23
CA ILE A 24 62.26 38.82 19.60
C ILE A 24 62.78 37.64 20.43
N LEU A 25 64.01 37.77 20.92
CA LEU A 25 64.61 36.98 22.01
C LEU A 25 64.13 37.59 23.35
N VAL A 26 64.12 36.89 24.49
CA VAL A 26 65.32 36.61 25.30
C VAL A 26 65.00 35.60 26.42
N THR A 27 65.99 34.72 26.68
CA THR A 27 66.26 33.77 27.80
C THR A 27 65.51 33.91 29.15
N GLY A 28 65.35 32.87 29.98
CA GLY A 28 65.75 31.45 29.88
C GLY A 28 66.19 30.84 31.25
N CYS A 29 66.36 29.52 31.34
CA CYS A 29 67.25 28.88 32.34
C CYS A 29 67.63 27.42 31.97
N LYS A 30 68.75 26.93 32.52
CA LYS A 30 69.43 25.69 32.09
C LYS A 30 69.04 24.45 32.90
N GLY A 31 68.82 23.33 32.20
CA GLY A 31 68.93 21.95 32.71
C GLY A 31 69.36 21.03 31.55
N LYS A 32 70.36 20.16 31.73
CA LYS A 32 71.02 19.43 30.63
C LYS A 32 70.80 17.91 30.72
N LYS A 33 70.20 17.34 29.66
CA LYS A 33 70.32 15.94 29.14
C LYS A 33 69.93 14.80 30.12
N THR A 34 69.37 13.66 29.69
CA THR A 34 69.70 12.83 28.51
C THR A 34 68.46 12.08 27.95
N GLU A 35 68.62 11.47 26.78
CA GLU A 35 67.62 10.98 25.83
C GLU A 35 66.52 10.02 26.33
N LYS A 36 65.33 10.16 25.74
CA LYS A 36 64.38 9.07 25.51
C LYS A 36 63.72 9.27 24.14
N LYS A 37 63.60 8.21 23.33
CA LYS A 37 62.92 8.25 22.02
C LYS A 37 61.46 8.68 22.20
N GLU A 38 61.08 9.78 21.56
CA GLU A 38 59.70 10.20 21.45
C GLU A 38 59.06 9.48 20.24
N LYS A 39 57.93 8.81 20.46
CA LYS A 39 57.12 8.26 19.37
C LYS A 39 56.29 9.39 18.79
N THR A 40 56.26 9.52 17.47
CA THR A 40 55.29 10.37 16.78
C THR A 40 53.89 9.85 17.05
N THR A 41 53.12 10.56 17.88
CA THR A 41 51.68 10.34 18.00
C THR A 41 51.04 10.82 16.71
N VAL A 42 50.50 9.90 15.92
CA VAL A 42 49.57 10.24 14.85
C VAL A 42 48.25 10.58 15.52
N GLU A 43 47.70 11.75 15.25
CA GLU A 43 46.31 12.05 15.60
C GLU A 43 45.41 11.11 14.79
N GLU A 44 44.86 10.08 15.46
CA GLU A 44 43.76 9.32 14.89
C GLU A 44 42.56 10.26 14.80
N THR A 45 42.25 10.71 13.59
CA THR A 45 40.97 11.31 13.27
C THR A 45 39.90 10.26 13.56
N THR A 46 39.23 10.37 14.71
CA THR A 46 38.11 9.50 15.08
C THR A 46 37.02 9.68 14.02
N ILE A 47 36.97 8.74 13.08
CA ILE A 47 35.78 8.57 12.25
C ILE A 47 34.70 8.12 13.22
N GLU A 48 33.70 8.97 13.45
CA GLU A 48 32.46 8.53 14.09
C GLU A 48 31.89 7.43 13.19
N GLU A 49 32.02 6.17 13.63
CA GLU A 49 31.26 5.08 13.04
C GLU A 49 29.79 5.44 13.20
N THR A 50 29.15 5.79 12.09
CA THR A 50 27.69 5.85 12.02
C THR A 50 27.19 4.45 12.37
N THR A 51 26.73 4.29 13.61
CA THR A 51 26.07 3.08 14.08
C THR A 51 24.84 2.88 13.20
N VAL A 52 24.97 2.03 12.17
CA VAL A 52 23.84 1.58 11.37
C VAL A 52 22.90 0.89 12.34
N ASP A 53 21.72 1.48 12.56
CA ASP A 53 20.73 0.86 13.42
C ASP A 53 20.38 -0.51 12.85
N ASN A 54 20.68 -1.54 13.62
CA ASN A 54 20.68 -2.93 13.20
C ASN A 54 19.34 -3.61 13.55
N SER A 55 18.31 -2.80 13.80
CA SER A 55 16.96 -3.15 14.24
C SER A 55 16.20 -4.05 13.27
N HIS A 56 16.54 -4.02 11.97
CA HIS A 56 15.75 -4.64 10.90
C HIS A 56 16.50 -5.68 10.03
N ILE A 57 17.51 -6.37 10.59
CA ILE A 57 18.20 -7.47 9.87
C ILE A 57 17.20 -8.51 9.36
N GLY A 58 17.24 -8.79 8.05
CA GLY A 58 16.35 -9.77 7.39
C GLY A 58 14.93 -9.27 7.12
N GLN A 59 14.64 -8.00 7.42
CA GLN A 59 13.36 -7.36 7.13
C GLN A 59 13.49 -6.32 6.00
N VAL A 60 12.35 -5.96 5.41
CA VAL A 60 12.19 -4.86 4.45
C VAL A 60 10.89 -4.12 4.75
N ARG A 61 10.81 -2.82 4.43
CA ARG A 61 9.53 -2.09 4.49
C ARG A 61 8.54 -2.68 3.47
N SER A 62 7.33 -2.98 3.92
CA SER A 62 6.24 -3.45 3.07
C SER A 62 5.88 -2.39 2.02
N LYS A 63 5.69 -2.85 0.78
CA LYS A 63 5.21 -1.99 -0.32
C LYS A 63 3.70 -1.70 -0.22
N LEU A 64 3.00 -2.30 0.76
CA LEU A 64 1.56 -2.19 1.00
C LEU A 64 1.22 -1.45 2.30
N THR A 65 2.07 -1.52 3.34
CA THR A 65 1.83 -0.89 4.65
C THR A 65 2.96 0.01 5.16
N GLY A 66 4.15 0.03 4.54
CA GLY A 66 5.32 0.73 5.09
C GLY A 66 6.00 0.01 6.26
N GLU A 67 5.30 -0.87 6.99
CA GLU A 67 5.82 -1.59 8.15
C GLU A 67 6.96 -2.56 7.76
N TYR A 68 7.91 -2.79 8.65
CA TYR A 68 8.97 -3.80 8.43
C TYR A 68 8.42 -5.23 8.55
N VAL A 69 8.63 -6.01 7.49
CA VAL A 69 8.21 -7.43 7.36
C VAL A 69 9.39 -8.30 6.91
N ASP A 70 9.34 -9.62 7.14
CA ASP A 70 10.35 -10.56 6.60
C ASP A 70 10.57 -10.33 5.09
N GLU A 71 11.82 -10.34 4.65
CA GLU A 71 12.19 -10.05 3.25
C GLU A 71 11.39 -10.90 2.24
N LYS A 72 11.13 -12.17 2.54
CA LYS A 72 10.38 -13.10 1.68
C LYS A 72 8.91 -12.74 1.59
N ILE A 73 8.37 -12.01 2.57
CA ILE A 73 7.01 -11.45 2.55
C ILE A 73 7.03 -10.16 1.72
N GLY A 74 7.79 -9.14 2.13
CA GLY A 74 7.76 -7.81 1.51
C GLY A 74 8.28 -7.74 0.07
N ASN A 75 9.02 -8.76 -0.41
CA ASN A 75 9.46 -8.88 -1.80
C ASN A 75 8.71 -9.93 -2.64
N ARG A 76 7.70 -10.61 -2.09
CA ARG A 76 6.80 -11.45 -2.90
C ARG A 76 5.73 -10.60 -3.58
N ARG A 77 5.16 -11.15 -4.65
CA ARG A 77 3.97 -10.61 -5.29
C ARG A 77 2.72 -10.86 -4.42
N PRO A 78 1.91 -9.84 -4.10
CA PRO A 78 0.75 -9.99 -3.23
C PRO A 78 -0.40 -10.70 -3.95
N VAL A 79 -1.38 -11.14 -3.18
CA VAL A 79 -2.62 -11.75 -3.69
C VAL A 79 -3.81 -10.87 -3.34
N ALA A 80 -4.65 -10.61 -4.34
CA ALA A 80 -5.84 -9.78 -4.24
C ALA A 80 -7.06 -10.69 -4.19
N VAL A 81 -7.75 -10.82 -3.06
CA VAL A 81 -8.85 -11.78 -2.87
C VAL A 81 -10.19 -11.05 -2.82
N MET A 82 -11.14 -11.47 -3.65
CA MET A 82 -12.48 -10.87 -3.77
C MET A 82 -13.47 -11.48 -2.76
N TYR A 83 -13.92 -10.69 -1.79
CA TYR A 83 -14.88 -11.08 -0.75
C TYR A 83 -16.34 -10.73 -1.10
N ASN A 84 -17.27 -11.54 -0.58
CA ASN A 84 -18.70 -11.24 -0.55
C ASN A 84 -19.05 -10.37 0.67
N ASN A 85 -19.59 -9.15 0.49
CA ASN A 85 -19.88 -8.25 1.61
C ASN A 85 -21.40 -8.06 1.86
N ILE A 86 -22.18 -9.13 1.77
CA ILE A 86 -23.61 -9.11 2.16
C ILE A 86 -23.79 -9.65 3.58
N ILE A 87 -24.92 -9.32 4.24
CA ILE A 87 -25.20 -9.75 5.61
C ILE A 87 -25.18 -11.28 5.80
N ASN A 88 -25.63 -12.06 4.81
CA ASN A 88 -25.61 -13.54 4.84
C ASN A 88 -24.22 -14.15 4.60
N ALA A 89 -23.19 -13.33 4.41
CA ALA A 89 -21.83 -13.75 4.07
C ALA A 89 -20.78 -13.30 5.09
N ILE A 90 -21.21 -12.57 6.13
CA ILE A 90 -20.38 -12.10 7.24
C ILE A 90 -20.67 -12.93 8.52
N PRO A 91 -19.73 -13.05 9.49
CA PRO A 91 -18.38 -12.49 9.50
C PRO A 91 -17.50 -12.99 8.34
N HIS A 92 -16.56 -12.16 7.90
CA HIS A 92 -15.53 -12.58 6.95
C HIS A 92 -14.47 -13.42 7.67
N SER A 93 -13.73 -14.20 6.89
CA SER A 93 -12.62 -15.02 7.35
C SER A 93 -11.30 -14.50 6.77
N GLY A 94 -10.33 -14.26 7.65
CA GLY A 94 -8.95 -13.92 7.31
C GLY A 94 -8.73 -12.50 6.76
N LEU A 95 -9.78 -11.71 6.54
CA LEU A 95 -9.72 -10.32 6.06
C LEU A 95 -8.93 -9.39 6.99
N SER A 96 -8.81 -9.72 8.29
CA SER A 96 -7.94 -9.01 9.25
C SER A 96 -6.46 -8.98 8.82
N ASN A 97 -6.03 -9.90 7.95
CA ASN A 97 -4.66 -10.02 7.46
C ASN A 97 -4.40 -9.22 6.16
N ALA A 98 -5.40 -8.52 5.62
CA ALA A 98 -5.22 -7.70 4.44
C ALA A 98 -4.43 -6.43 4.77
N SER A 99 -3.35 -6.18 4.03
CA SER A 99 -2.56 -4.95 4.09
C SER A 99 -3.33 -3.76 3.51
N VAL A 100 -4.05 -3.99 2.41
CA VAL A 100 -4.90 -2.98 1.74
C VAL A 100 -6.27 -3.58 1.42
N CYS A 101 -7.34 -2.82 1.62
CA CYS A 101 -8.71 -3.22 1.31
C CYS A 101 -9.39 -2.23 0.40
N TYR A 102 -9.81 -2.64 -0.80
CA TYR A 102 -10.75 -1.87 -1.62
C TYR A 102 -12.19 -2.23 -1.25
N GLU A 103 -13.06 -1.24 -1.03
CA GLU A 103 -14.51 -1.44 -0.98
C GLU A 103 -15.19 -0.63 -2.07
N ALA A 104 -16.00 -1.27 -2.91
CA ALA A 104 -16.73 -0.61 -3.98
C ALA A 104 -18.16 -1.18 -4.15
N PRO A 105 -19.14 -0.34 -4.56
CA PRO A 105 -20.49 -0.78 -4.89
C PRO A 105 -20.48 -1.74 -6.08
N VAL A 106 -21.42 -2.69 -6.06
CA VAL A 106 -21.72 -3.60 -7.16
C VAL A 106 -23.23 -3.54 -7.46
N GLU A 107 -23.77 -4.54 -8.17
CA GLU A 107 -25.19 -4.55 -8.57
C GLU A 107 -26.13 -4.60 -7.35
N GLY A 108 -27.19 -3.80 -7.36
CA GLY A 108 -28.19 -3.76 -6.27
C GLY A 108 -27.75 -2.98 -5.02
N CYS A 109 -26.82 -2.02 -5.17
CA CYS A 109 -26.37 -1.10 -4.11
C CYS A 109 -25.70 -1.74 -2.88
N ILE A 110 -25.43 -3.05 -2.93
CA ILE A 110 -24.49 -3.73 -2.02
C ILE A 110 -23.05 -3.39 -2.41
N THR A 111 -22.10 -3.55 -1.49
CA THR A 111 -20.67 -3.49 -1.81
C THR A 111 -20.05 -4.88 -1.91
N ARG A 112 -18.79 -4.92 -2.34
CA ARG A 112 -17.86 -6.02 -2.08
C ARG A 112 -16.55 -5.45 -1.54
N ILE A 113 -15.72 -6.31 -0.98
CA ILE A 113 -14.40 -5.95 -0.47
C ILE A 113 -13.37 -6.77 -1.21
N MET A 114 -12.28 -6.17 -1.68
CA MET A 114 -11.09 -6.89 -2.11
C MET A 114 -9.97 -6.62 -1.10
N GLY A 115 -9.53 -7.66 -0.39
CA GLY A 115 -8.35 -7.60 0.47
C GLY A 115 -7.10 -7.96 -0.33
N ILE A 116 -6.00 -7.25 -0.08
CA ILE A 116 -4.70 -7.48 -0.70
C ILE A 116 -3.73 -7.95 0.39
N PHE A 117 -3.13 -9.12 0.18
CA PHE A 117 -2.36 -9.85 1.17
C PHE A 117 -0.94 -10.08 0.67
N GLU A 118 0.06 -9.67 1.45
CA GLU A 118 1.44 -10.12 1.31
C GLU A 118 1.74 -11.31 2.24
N ASN A 119 1.18 -11.35 3.45
CA ASN A 119 1.22 -12.53 4.29
C ASN A 119 -0.10 -13.32 4.19
N TYR A 120 -0.03 -14.46 3.49
CA TYR A 120 -1.16 -15.38 3.32
C TYR A 120 -0.78 -16.84 3.59
N ASP A 121 0.45 -17.13 4.02
CA ASP A 121 1.00 -18.49 3.96
C ASP A 121 0.31 -19.49 4.90
N ASP A 122 -0.11 -19.02 6.08
CA ASP A 122 -0.68 -19.84 7.16
C ASP A 122 -2.18 -19.66 7.37
N LEU A 123 -2.82 -18.74 6.64
CA LEU A 123 -4.25 -18.45 6.75
C LEU A 123 -5.08 -19.69 6.37
N LYS A 124 -5.94 -20.17 7.28
CA LYS A 124 -6.70 -21.42 7.10
C LYS A 124 -8.07 -21.26 6.43
N LYS A 125 -8.63 -20.05 6.41
CA LYS A 125 -9.90 -19.72 5.76
C LYS A 125 -9.92 -18.26 5.35
N ILE A 126 -10.09 -18.00 4.07
CA ILE A 126 -10.07 -16.67 3.44
C ILE A 126 -11.36 -16.54 2.63
N GLY A 127 -12.22 -15.58 2.96
CA GLY A 127 -13.48 -15.33 2.25
C GLY A 127 -14.66 -14.89 3.13
N SER A 128 -15.92 -15.15 2.79
CA SER A 128 -16.34 -15.94 1.62
C SER A 128 -15.99 -15.27 0.29
N ILE A 129 -15.50 -16.04 -0.67
CA ILE A 129 -15.01 -15.56 -1.95
C ILE A 129 -16.18 -15.33 -2.89
N ARG A 130 -16.15 -14.21 -3.60
CA ARG A 130 -17.21 -13.82 -4.55
C ARG A 130 -16.65 -13.39 -5.90
N SER A 131 -17.57 -12.95 -6.74
CA SER A 131 -17.32 -12.82 -8.16
C SER A 131 -16.64 -11.52 -8.52
N CYS A 132 -15.75 -11.61 -9.50
CA CYS A 132 -15.09 -10.47 -10.11
C CYS A 132 -16.10 -9.48 -10.74
N ARG A 133 -15.79 -8.18 -10.68
CA ARG A 133 -16.20 -7.17 -11.69
C ARG A 133 -14.92 -6.50 -12.22
N ILE A 134 -14.96 -5.97 -13.44
CA ILE A 134 -13.75 -5.58 -14.18
C ILE A 134 -12.92 -4.50 -13.47
N TYR A 135 -13.54 -3.56 -12.75
CA TYR A 135 -12.83 -2.58 -11.92
C TYR A 135 -12.02 -3.21 -10.78
N TYR A 136 -12.45 -4.35 -10.20
CA TYR A 136 -11.61 -5.10 -9.26
C TYR A 136 -10.39 -5.75 -9.93
N CYS A 137 -10.44 -6.10 -11.22
CA CYS A 137 -9.23 -6.49 -11.95
C CYS A 137 -8.26 -5.30 -12.06
N TYR A 138 -8.77 -4.12 -12.40
CA TYR A 138 -7.94 -2.90 -12.51
C TYR A 138 -7.35 -2.46 -11.17
N PHE A 139 -8.08 -2.60 -10.06
CA PHE A 139 -7.53 -2.39 -8.72
C PHE A 139 -6.39 -3.38 -8.43
N ALA A 140 -6.58 -4.68 -8.68
CA ALA A 140 -5.54 -5.69 -8.41
C ALA A 140 -4.24 -5.44 -9.21
N LEU A 141 -4.34 -4.89 -10.41
CA LEU A 141 -3.19 -4.55 -11.26
C LEU A 141 -2.35 -3.38 -10.72
N GLU A 142 -2.92 -2.44 -9.98
CA GLU A 142 -2.15 -1.33 -9.36
C GLU A 142 -1.11 -1.84 -8.34
N TRP A 143 -1.36 -3.03 -7.78
CA TRP A 143 -0.54 -3.69 -6.76
C TRP A 143 0.36 -4.78 -7.33
N ASP A 144 0.38 -4.91 -8.67
CA ASP A 144 0.96 -6.05 -9.36
C ASP A 144 0.47 -7.39 -8.79
N ALA A 145 -0.77 -7.48 -8.28
CA ALA A 145 -1.23 -8.64 -7.52
C ALA A 145 -1.61 -9.83 -8.43
N ILE A 146 -1.77 -11.01 -7.80
CA ILE A 146 -2.47 -12.16 -8.40
C ILE A 146 -3.90 -12.17 -7.87
N TYR A 147 -4.90 -12.16 -8.75
CA TYR A 147 -6.29 -11.90 -8.37
C TYR A 147 -7.13 -13.18 -8.16
N VAL A 148 -7.62 -13.43 -6.94
CA VAL A 148 -8.38 -14.61 -6.55
C VAL A 148 -9.88 -14.29 -6.49
N HIS A 149 -10.72 -15.03 -7.21
CA HIS A 149 -12.16 -14.80 -7.26
C HIS A 149 -12.99 -16.06 -7.54
N PHE A 150 -14.27 -16.03 -7.16
CA PHE A 150 -15.22 -17.13 -7.41
C PHE A 150 -16.43 -16.64 -8.21
N GLY A 151 -16.49 -17.03 -9.49
CA GLY A 151 -17.36 -16.45 -10.52
C GLY A 151 -16.90 -15.07 -10.99
N GLN A 152 -17.56 -14.53 -12.01
CA GLN A 152 -17.21 -13.25 -12.65
C GLN A 152 -18.43 -12.61 -13.30
N SER A 153 -18.40 -11.30 -13.55
CA SER A 153 -19.32 -10.67 -14.51
C SER A 153 -18.93 -11.08 -15.93
N LYS A 154 -19.91 -11.18 -16.84
CA LYS A 154 -19.67 -11.44 -18.27
C LYS A 154 -18.69 -10.42 -18.87
N TYR A 155 -18.78 -9.16 -18.47
CA TYR A 155 -17.91 -8.06 -18.92
C TYR A 155 -16.45 -8.19 -18.45
N ALA A 156 -16.18 -9.02 -17.43
CA ALA A 156 -14.82 -9.27 -16.95
C ALA A 156 -14.19 -10.54 -17.56
N LEU A 157 -14.96 -11.40 -18.22
CA LEU A 157 -14.52 -12.75 -18.61
C LEU A 157 -13.36 -12.71 -19.61
N ASP A 158 -13.46 -11.90 -20.65
CA ASP A 158 -12.42 -11.82 -21.69
C ASP A 158 -11.14 -11.17 -21.15
N PHE A 159 -11.28 -10.22 -20.22
CA PHE A 159 -10.13 -9.63 -19.54
C PHE A 159 -9.41 -10.65 -18.64
N LEU A 160 -10.15 -11.44 -17.85
CA LEU A 160 -9.62 -12.52 -17.01
C LEU A 160 -9.00 -13.66 -17.81
N LYS A 161 -9.47 -13.90 -19.04
CA LYS A 161 -8.86 -14.86 -19.98
C LYS A 161 -7.70 -14.30 -20.79
N SER A 162 -7.43 -12.99 -20.70
CA SER A 162 -6.30 -12.37 -21.38
C SER A 162 -5.00 -12.55 -20.61
N ASP A 163 -3.89 -12.20 -21.29
CA ASP A 163 -2.54 -12.12 -20.76
C ASP A 163 -2.29 -10.95 -19.78
N LYS A 164 -3.29 -10.07 -19.58
CA LYS A 164 -3.12 -8.82 -18.82
C LYS A 164 -3.26 -8.97 -17.31
N ILE A 165 -3.80 -10.09 -16.82
CA ILE A 165 -4.00 -10.31 -15.38
C ILE A 165 -3.86 -11.79 -14.99
N ASP A 166 -2.87 -12.07 -14.14
CA ASP A 166 -2.76 -13.37 -13.49
C ASP A 166 -3.86 -13.49 -12.43
N ASN A 167 -4.72 -14.51 -12.57
CA ASN A 167 -5.88 -14.68 -11.71
C ASN A 167 -6.13 -16.15 -11.38
N VAL A 168 -6.65 -16.40 -10.18
CA VAL A 168 -7.06 -17.71 -9.66
C VAL A 168 -8.58 -17.69 -9.56
N GLY A 169 -9.22 -18.10 -10.65
CA GLY A 169 -10.66 -17.99 -10.88
C GLY A 169 -11.37 -19.34 -10.89
N SER A 170 -12.61 -19.38 -10.38
CA SER A 170 -13.41 -20.62 -10.33
C SER A 170 -13.78 -21.26 -11.68
N TYR A 171 -13.40 -20.66 -12.81
CA TYR A 171 -13.59 -21.20 -14.16
C TYR A 171 -12.37 -21.96 -14.69
N GLN A 172 -11.24 -21.91 -13.97
CA GLN A 172 -10.00 -22.60 -14.32
C GLN A 172 -10.00 -24.03 -13.76
N SER A 173 -9.27 -24.94 -14.39
CA SER A 173 -9.18 -26.36 -14.01
C SER A 173 -8.73 -26.59 -12.56
N VAL A 174 -7.82 -25.77 -12.04
CA VAL A 174 -7.29 -25.88 -10.68
C VAL A 174 -8.35 -25.66 -9.59
N ALA A 175 -9.44 -24.94 -9.89
CA ALA A 175 -10.42 -24.42 -8.93
C ALA A 175 -10.98 -25.47 -7.95
N ASN A 176 -11.35 -26.66 -8.45
CA ASN A 176 -11.91 -27.75 -7.67
C ASN A 176 -10.95 -28.32 -6.61
N SER A 177 -9.68 -27.95 -6.68
CA SER A 177 -8.59 -28.52 -5.86
C SER A 177 -7.92 -27.48 -4.95
N ILE A 178 -8.46 -26.26 -4.90
CA ILE A 178 -7.98 -25.12 -4.10
C ILE A 178 -9.11 -24.41 -3.36
N PHE A 179 -10.31 -24.32 -3.93
CA PHE A 179 -11.48 -23.75 -3.27
C PHE A 179 -12.23 -24.85 -2.52
N PHE A 180 -12.71 -24.53 -1.33
CA PHE A 180 -13.56 -25.42 -0.54
C PHE A 180 -14.86 -24.73 -0.15
N ARG A 181 -15.85 -25.52 0.26
CA ARG A 181 -17.11 -25.02 0.81
C ARG A 181 -17.27 -25.42 2.27
N THR A 182 -17.87 -24.53 3.04
CA THR A 182 -18.22 -24.76 4.44
C THR A 182 -19.74 -24.91 4.61
N THR A 183 -20.15 -25.44 5.77
CA THR A 183 -21.56 -25.73 6.10
C THR A 183 -22.21 -24.67 6.99
N ASP A 184 -21.45 -23.71 7.52
CA ASP A 184 -21.93 -22.63 8.41
C ASP A 184 -22.79 -21.58 7.69
N ARG A 185 -22.81 -21.58 6.36
CA ARG A 185 -23.62 -20.68 5.54
C ARG A 185 -24.02 -21.35 4.22
N VAL A 186 -25.09 -20.87 3.59
CA VAL A 186 -25.66 -21.48 2.37
C VAL A 186 -24.95 -20.95 1.11
N ALA A 187 -24.87 -21.77 0.06
CA ALA A 187 -24.40 -21.32 -1.25
C ALA A 187 -25.30 -20.18 -1.81
N PRO A 188 -24.75 -19.17 -2.50
CA PRO A 188 -23.37 -19.06 -2.98
C PRO A 188 -22.40 -18.38 -1.98
N HIS A 189 -22.77 -18.23 -0.71
CA HIS A 189 -22.02 -17.45 0.29
C HIS A 189 -20.97 -18.27 1.06
N ASN A 190 -20.78 -19.54 0.72
CA ASN A 190 -20.01 -20.50 1.52
C ASN A 190 -18.72 -21.00 0.88
N CYS A 191 -18.18 -20.28 -0.12
CA CYS A 191 -16.95 -20.66 -0.80
C CYS A 191 -15.73 -19.94 -0.19
N PHE A 192 -14.63 -20.65 0.04
CA PHE A 192 -13.42 -20.15 0.69
C PHE A 192 -12.16 -20.72 0.01
N ILE A 193 -11.01 -20.11 0.31
CA ILE A 193 -9.66 -20.61 -0.01
C ILE A 193 -8.81 -20.52 1.26
N ASP A 194 -7.66 -21.19 1.27
CA ASP A 194 -6.63 -21.05 2.30
C ASP A 194 -5.27 -20.69 1.66
N GLY A 195 -4.26 -20.44 2.49
CA GLY A 195 -2.91 -20.11 2.03
C GLY A 195 -2.29 -21.20 1.16
N ALA A 196 -2.62 -22.47 1.40
CA ALA A 196 -2.14 -23.61 0.63
C ALA A 196 -2.77 -23.66 -0.76
N GLY A 197 -4.08 -23.45 -0.87
CA GLY A 197 -4.84 -23.35 -2.11
C GLY A 197 -4.38 -22.17 -2.97
N ILE A 198 -4.10 -21.02 -2.35
CA ILE A 198 -3.48 -19.87 -3.06
C ILE A 198 -2.11 -20.27 -3.63
N LYS A 199 -1.20 -20.79 -2.80
CA LYS A 199 0.13 -21.26 -3.24
C LYS A 199 0.06 -22.29 -4.37
N LYS A 200 -0.90 -23.22 -4.29
CA LYS A 200 -1.15 -24.26 -5.28
C LYS A 200 -1.66 -23.68 -6.61
N GLY A 201 -2.66 -22.80 -6.57
CA GLY A 201 -3.17 -22.10 -7.75
C GLY A 201 -2.08 -21.32 -8.48
N ILE A 202 -1.28 -20.56 -7.74
CA ILE A 202 -0.11 -19.82 -8.28
C ILE A 202 0.91 -20.77 -8.94
N LYS A 203 1.17 -21.95 -8.33
CA LYS A 203 2.11 -22.94 -8.86
C LYS A 203 1.58 -23.60 -10.13
N GLU A 204 0.35 -24.09 -10.13
CA GLU A 204 -0.21 -24.87 -11.25
C GLU A 204 -0.53 -24.00 -12.47
N LEU A 205 -0.86 -22.72 -12.29
CA LEU A 205 -1.06 -21.76 -13.38
C LEU A 205 0.26 -21.11 -13.84
N GLY A 206 1.41 -21.46 -13.26
CA GLY A 206 2.73 -20.99 -13.70
C GLY A 206 3.05 -19.53 -13.37
N TYR A 207 2.33 -18.91 -12.41
CA TYR A 207 2.42 -17.48 -12.18
C TYR A 207 3.69 -17.03 -11.46
N ARG A 208 4.18 -15.85 -11.87
CA ARG A 208 5.31 -15.13 -11.26
C ARG A 208 5.03 -14.79 -9.78
N LYS A 209 5.97 -15.16 -8.90
CA LYS A 209 5.84 -15.08 -7.42
C LYS A 209 6.51 -13.88 -6.75
N LYS A 210 7.43 -13.19 -7.42
CA LYS A 210 8.08 -11.93 -6.98
C LYS A 210 7.53 -10.77 -7.80
N TYR A 211 7.63 -9.55 -7.30
CA TYR A 211 7.32 -8.33 -8.06
C TYR A 211 8.05 -8.24 -9.40
N ARG A 212 7.55 -7.42 -10.32
CA ARG A 212 8.33 -7.03 -11.52
C ARG A 212 9.53 -6.19 -11.10
N LYS A 213 10.58 -6.17 -11.93
CA LYS A 213 11.83 -5.43 -11.62
C LYS A 213 11.64 -3.92 -11.54
N ASP A 214 10.63 -3.41 -12.23
CA ASP A 214 10.21 -2.01 -12.35
C ASP A 214 9.06 -1.65 -11.39
N TYR A 215 8.61 -2.55 -10.53
CA TYR A 215 7.53 -2.27 -9.59
C TYR A 215 8.01 -1.45 -8.38
N SER A 216 7.52 -0.22 -8.27
CA SER A 216 7.62 0.64 -7.09
C SER A 216 6.45 0.43 -6.12
N SER A 217 6.57 0.89 -4.88
CA SER A 217 5.41 0.92 -3.96
C SER A 217 4.26 1.74 -4.54
N HIS A 218 3.02 1.34 -4.22
CA HIS A 218 1.84 2.10 -4.61
C HIS A 218 1.75 3.43 -3.85
N PHE A 219 2.16 3.44 -2.58
CA PHE A 219 2.10 4.61 -1.71
C PHE A 219 3.50 5.11 -1.32
N GLN A 220 3.56 6.39 -0.98
CA GLN A 220 4.65 6.92 -0.16
C GLN A 220 4.25 6.74 1.31
N PHE A 221 5.18 6.29 2.16
CA PHE A 221 4.96 6.11 3.60
C PHE A 221 5.85 7.07 4.38
N ALA A 222 5.43 7.38 5.60
CA ALA A 222 6.20 8.19 6.54
C ALA A 222 7.62 7.62 6.73
N ASP A 223 8.58 8.48 7.02
CA ASP A 223 9.91 8.05 7.45
C ASP A 223 9.81 7.31 8.79
N GLU A 224 10.73 6.40 9.04
CA GLU A 224 10.72 5.57 10.25
C GLU A 224 10.72 6.43 11.53
N GLY A 225 9.91 6.03 12.52
CA GLY A 225 9.71 6.78 13.76
C GLY A 225 8.87 8.07 13.61
N THR A 226 8.54 8.49 12.39
CA THR A 226 7.67 9.66 12.15
C THR A 226 6.21 9.26 11.96
N LYS A 227 5.30 10.22 12.10
CA LYS A 227 3.87 10.06 11.78
C LYS A 227 3.40 11.25 10.96
N VAL A 228 2.61 10.97 9.93
CA VAL A 228 1.88 12.00 9.18
C VAL A 228 0.79 12.55 10.09
N ASP A 229 0.94 13.80 10.52
CA ASP A 229 -0.12 14.58 11.13
C ASP A 229 -0.65 15.60 10.13
N LEU A 230 -1.94 15.48 9.76
CA LEU A 230 -2.52 16.33 8.73
C LEU A 230 -2.62 17.79 9.23
N ALA A 231 -2.17 18.73 8.40
CA ALA A 231 -2.32 20.17 8.64
C ALA A 231 -3.80 20.62 8.65
N SER A 232 -4.70 19.78 8.13
CA SER A 232 -6.14 20.01 8.16
C SER A 232 -6.71 20.01 9.59
N LYS A 233 -7.48 21.06 9.91
CA LYS A 233 -8.22 21.17 11.18
C LYS A 233 -9.51 20.33 11.22
N LYS A 234 -9.83 19.57 10.16
CA LYS A 234 -11.05 18.75 10.12
C LYS A 234 -10.83 17.45 10.89
N ILE A 235 -11.41 17.39 12.09
CA ILE A 235 -11.49 16.18 12.91
C ILE A 235 -12.36 15.13 12.20
N ALA A 236 -11.95 13.87 12.33
CA ALA A 236 -12.49 12.71 11.64
C ALA A 236 -12.62 11.51 12.58
N ASN A 237 -13.04 11.72 13.83
CA ASN A 237 -13.26 10.63 14.78
C ASN A 237 -14.27 9.59 14.28
N LYS A 238 -15.21 9.99 13.41
CA LYS A 238 -16.15 9.08 12.75
C LYS A 238 -16.23 9.36 11.25
N VAL A 239 -16.20 8.29 10.45
CA VAL A 239 -16.25 8.33 8.98
C VAL A 239 -17.31 7.37 8.48
N GLU A 240 -18.43 7.86 7.97
CA GLU A 240 -19.50 7.09 7.34
C GLU A 240 -19.37 7.16 5.81
N LEU A 241 -19.32 6.01 5.12
CA LEU A 241 -19.03 5.96 3.67
C LEU A 241 -20.24 6.22 2.74
N GLY A 242 -21.44 6.45 3.28
CA GLY A 242 -22.63 6.76 2.47
C GLY A 242 -23.19 5.60 1.63
N TYR A 243 -22.65 4.37 1.73
CA TYR A 243 -23.20 3.20 1.04
C TYR A 243 -24.57 2.79 1.61
N GLN A 244 -25.49 2.45 0.71
CA GLN A 244 -26.92 2.37 1.04
C GLN A 244 -27.31 1.12 1.86
N ILE A 245 -26.71 -0.04 1.57
CA ILE A 245 -27.13 -1.32 2.17
C ILE A 245 -26.31 -1.69 3.41
N ASN A 246 -25.00 -1.86 3.30
CA ASN A 246 -24.16 -2.29 4.42
C ASN A 246 -23.80 -1.16 5.40
N LYS A 247 -23.99 0.10 4.98
CA LYS A 247 -23.78 1.32 5.78
C LYS A 247 -22.53 1.22 6.68
N PRO A 248 -21.34 1.02 6.11
CA PRO A 248 -20.13 0.87 6.89
C PRO A 248 -19.65 2.23 7.39
N TRP A 249 -19.02 2.21 8.56
CA TRP A 249 -18.35 3.37 9.11
C TRP A 249 -17.09 2.95 9.86
N PHE A 250 -16.28 3.96 10.16
CA PHE A 250 -15.08 3.83 10.96
C PHE A 250 -15.17 4.75 12.17
N GLU A 251 -14.59 4.32 13.29
CA GLU A 251 -14.44 5.14 14.49
C GLU A 251 -12.97 5.13 14.91
N TYR A 252 -12.41 6.32 15.15
CA TYR A 252 -11.01 6.50 15.53
C TYR A 252 -10.82 6.20 17.02
N ASP A 253 -9.92 5.27 17.31
CA ASP A 253 -9.44 5.00 18.64
C ASP A 253 -8.12 5.76 18.86
N ALA A 254 -8.17 6.82 19.65
CA ALA A 254 -7.02 7.66 19.95
C ALA A 254 -5.95 6.96 20.81
N ALA A 255 -6.27 5.86 21.50
CA ALA A 255 -5.30 5.10 22.31
C ALA A 255 -4.42 4.20 21.42
N THR A 256 -4.98 3.63 20.36
CA THR A 256 -4.23 2.81 19.39
C THR A 256 -3.77 3.57 18.15
N GLY A 257 -4.38 4.73 17.85
CA GLY A 257 -4.17 5.47 16.61
C GLY A 257 -4.86 4.83 15.38
N LEU A 258 -5.78 3.89 15.60
CA LEU A 258 -6.41 3.10 14.54
C LEU A 258 -7.89 3.42 14.36
N TYR A 259 -8.37 3.27 13.14
CA TYR A 259 -9.79 3.32 12.80
C TYR A 259 -10.41 1.94 12.89
N LYS A 260 -11.27 1.71 13.89
CA LYS A 260 -12.08 0.49 14.05
C LYS A 260 -13.25 0.50 13.06
N ARG A 261 -13.40 -0.56 12.26
CA ARG A 261 -14.46 -0.63 11.23
C ARG A 261 -15.72 -1.32 11.75
N PHE A 262 -16.86 -0.81 11.32
CA PHE A 262 -18.20 -1.32 11.59
C PHE A 262 -18.98 -1.48 10.27
N GLN A 263 -20.04 -2.28 10.28
CA GLN A 263 -21.08 -2.33 9.23
C GLN A 263 -22.30 -3.11 9.71
N TYR A 264 -23.43 -2.98 9.01
CA TYR A 264 -24.68 -3.67 9.37
C TYR A 264 -25.07 -3.46 10.84
N GLY A 265 -24.83 -2.25 11.36
CA GLY A 265 -25.14 -1.87 12.75
C GLY A 265 -24.20 -2.43 13.82
N LYS A 266 -23.11 -3.13 13.48
CA LYS A 266 -22.22 -3.79 14.45
C LYS A 266 -20.72 -3.69 14.11
N ALA A 267 -19.87 -4.01 15.08
CA ALA A 267 -18.43 -4.16 14.89
C ALA A 267 -18.14 -5.19 13.78
N HIS A 268 -17.19 -4.88 12.90
CA HIS A 268 -16.81 -5.77 11.82
C HIS A 268 -15.71 -6.73 12.29
N ILE A 269 -16.14 -7.89 12.79
CA ILE A 269 -15.25 -8.93 13.33
C ILE A 269 -14.82 -9.93 12.24
N ASP A 270 -13.57 -10.39 12.31
CA ASP A 270 -13.05 -11.52 11.54
C ASP A 270 -13.23 -12.84 12.30
N ASP A 271 -13.81 -13.87 11.66
CA ASP A 271 -14.11 -15.16 12.31
C ASP A 271 -12.89 -16.08 12.52
N GLN A 272 -11.69 -15.69 12.04
CA GLN A 272 -10.47 -16.48 12.22
C GLN A 272 -9.63 -16.10 13.44
N ASN A 273 -9.80 -14.88 13.96
CA ASN A 273 -9.07 -14.41 15.15
C ASN A 273 -9.95 -13.63 16.16
N ASN A 274 -11.23 -13.43 15.86
CA ASN A 274 -12.19 -12.66 16.67
C ASN A 274 -11.79 -11.18 16.88
N GLU A 275 -10.90 -10.64 16.06
CA GLU A 275 -10.51 -9.23 16.11
C GLU A 275 -11.50 -8.38 15.30
N GLN A 276 -11.77 -7.17 15.79
CA GLN A 276 -12.42 -6.14 14.98
C GLN A 276 -11.41 -5.58 13.97
N LEU A 277 -11.78 -5.60 12.70
CA LEU A 277 -10.96 -5.04 11.62
C LEU A 277 -10.65 -3.55 11.88
N SER A 278 -9.41 -3.14 11.65
CA SER A 278 -8.98 -1.75 11.75
C SER A 278 -7.86 -1.39 10.78
N CYS A 279 -7.72 -0.09 10.49
CA CYS A 279 -6.72 0.49 9.60
C CYS A 279 -6.09 1.77 10.18
N SER A 280 -4.89 2.11 9.74
CA SER A 280 -4.25 3.41 10.00
C SER A 280 -4.84 4.48 9.07
N ASN A 281 -5.10 4.11 7.81
CA ASN A 281 -5.44 5.04 6.73
C ASN A 281 -6.77 4.69 6.06
N ILE A 282 -7.55 5.72 5.73
CA ILE A 282 -8.74 5.60 4.88
C ILE A 282 -8.61 6.62 3.73
N ILE A 283 -8.80 6.14 2.51
CA ILE A 283 -8.88 6.96 1.29
C ILE A 283 -10.29 6.81 0.74
N ILE A 284 -11.02 7.91 0.58
CA ILE A 284 -12.32 7.93 -0.08
C ILE A 284 -12.10 8.49 -1.48
N GLN A 285 -12.32 7.67 -2.51
CA GLN A 285 -12.14 8.05 -3.92
C GLN A 285 -13.51 8.27 -4.57
N TYR A 286 -13.81 9.51 -4.97
CA TYR A 286 -15.06 9.81 -5.66
C TYR A 286 -14.93 9.58 -7.17
N VAL A 287 -15.79 8.72 -7.73
CA VAL A 287 -15.74 8.25 -9.13
C VAL A 287 -17.09 8.35 -9.81
N ASN A 288 -17.08 8.49 -11.14
CA ASN A 288 -18.30 8.29 -11.93
C ASN A 288 -18.53 6.79 -12.14
N ALA A 289 -19.80 6.39 -12.21
CA ALA A 289 -20.20 5.05 -12.58
C ALA A 289 -21.50 5.11 -13.41
N THR A 290 -21.71 4.11 -14.24
CA THR A 290 -22.89 3.95 -15.10
C THR A 290 -23.30 2.49 -15.14
N LEU A 291 -24.50 2.18 -15.65
CA LEU A 291 -24.88 0.81 -15.92
C LEU A 291 -24.37 0.38 -17.31
N TYR A 292 -23.90 -0.86 -17.40
CA TYR A 292 -23.72 -1.53 -18.69
C TYR A 292 -25.07 -1.73 -19.41
N PRO A 293 -25.08 -2.03 -20.72
CA PRO A 293 -26.31 -2.23 -21.50
C PRO A 293 -27.26 -3.34 -21.04
N ASP A 294 -26.90 -4.14 -20.02
CA ASP A 294 -27.82 -5.09 -19.38
C ASP A 294 -28.68 -4.46 -18.27
N ASN A 295 -28.53 -3.15 -18.02
CA ASN A 295 -29.20 -2.37 -16.99
C ASN A 295 -29.07 -2.97 -15.56
N LYS A 296 -27.99 -3.72 -15.31
CA LYS A 296 -27.76 -4.42 -14.04
C LYS A 296 -26.32 -4.30 -13.56
N SER A 297 -25.36 -4.59 -14.44
CA SER A 297 -23.93 -4.57 -14.14
C SER A 297 -23.44 -3.12 -14.08
N LEU A 298 -22.69 -2.76 -13.04
CA LEU A 298 -22.07 -1.44 -12.90
C LEU A 298 -20.76 -1.38 -13.70
N ASP A 299 -20.52 -0.30 -14.45
CA ASP A 299 -19.21 0.12 -14.95
C ASP A 299 -18.74 1.33 -14.12
N MET A 300 -17.44 1.43 -13.87
CA MET A 300 -16.85 2.44 -12.99
C MET A 300 -15.67 3.12 -13.69
N THR A 301 -15.76 4.45 -13.81
CA THR A 301 -14.75 5.26 -14.50
C THR A 301 -13.55 5.47 -13.60
N LEU A 302 -12.55 4.60 -13.75
CA LEU A 302 -11.30 4.62 -12.97
C LEU A 302 -10.17 5.47 -13.57
N THR A 303 -10.33 6.00 -14.78
CA THR A 303 -9.31 6.83 -15.46
C THR A 303 -9.72 8.29 -15.52
N GLY A 304 -8.72 9.17 -15.63
CA GLY A 304 -8.89 10.62 -15.51
C GLY A 304 -8.52 11.07 -14.10
N SER A 305 -9.22 12.07 -13.60
CA SER A 305 -9.00 12.60 -12.25
C SER A 305 -10.32 12.92 -11.54
N GLY A 306 -10.26 13.03 -10.22
CA GLY A 306 -11.41 13.35 -9.40
C GLY A 306 -11.02 13.79 -7.99
N LYS A 307 -12.03 13.94 -7.12
CA LYS A 307 -11.86 14.39 -5.73
C LYS A 307 -11.85 13.21 -4.78
N GLY A 308 -11.38 13.43 -3.56
CA GLY A 308 -11.47 12.45 -2.49
C GLY A 308 -11.20 13.04 -1.11
N TRP A 309 -11.12 12.14 -0.13
CA TRP A 309 -10.61 12.43 1.20
C TRP A 309 -9.49 11.45 1.55
N TYR A 310 -8.45 11.96 2.19
CA TYR A 310 -7.49 11.16 2.94
C TYR A 310 -7.75 11.37 4.44
N ILE A 311 -7.81 10.29 5.19
CA ILE A 311 -8.09 10.27 6.62
C ILE A 311 -7.06 9.38 7.32
N THR A 312 -6.41 9.93 8.36
CA THR A 312 -5.43 9.23 9.20
C THR A 312 -5.33 9.96 10.55
N ASN A 313 -4.84 9.32 11.62
CA ASN A 313 -4.58 9.93 12.94
C ASN A 313 -5.70 10.89 13.45
N GLY A 314 -6.98 10.50 13.35
CA GLY A 314 -8.13 11.30 13.82
C GLY A 314 -8.47 12.57 13.00
N LYS A 315 -7.79 12.81 11.87
CA LYS A 315 -7.97 13.97 10.99
C LYS A 315 -8.30 13.55 9.56
N ALA A 316 -8.92 14.46 8.79
CA ALA A 316 -9.20 14.28 7.37
C ALA A 316 -8.82 15.51 6.55
N GLU A 317 -8.33 15.29 5.33
CA GLU A 317 -8.09 16.34 4.34
C GLU A 317 -8.63 16.00 2.96
N LYS A 318 -8.88 17.04 2.15
CA LYS A 318 -9.33 16.89 0.77
C LYS A 318 -8.13 16.59 -0.11
N ILE A 319 -8.26 15.54 -0.91
CA ILE A 319 -7.27 15.13 -1.92
C ILE A 319 -7.91 15.20 -3.31
N THR A 320 -7.06 15.12 -4.33
CA THR A 320 -7.48 14.69 -5.67
C THR A 320 -6.88 13.32 -5.97
N TRP A 321 -7.46 12.60 -6.92
CA TRP A 321 -6.86 11.38 -7.47
C TRP A 321 -6.65 11.55 -8.97
N ASN A 322 -5.64 10.88 -9.52
CA ASN A 322 -5.37 10.84 -10.94
C ASN A 322 -4.91 9.45 -11.38
N LYS A 323 -5.45 8.95 -12.50
CA LYS A 323 -5.06 7.69 -13.12
C LYS A 323 -5.09 7.82 -14.65
N SER A 324 -3.93 7.79 -15.29
CA SER A 324 -3.78 7.98 -16.74
C SER A 324 -4.21 6.77 -17.56
N ASP A 325 -3.94 5.56 -17.08
CA ASP A 325 -4.26 4.29 -17.73
C ASP A 325 -5.00 3.35 -16.77
N LYS A 326 -5.97 2.59 -17.28
CA LYS A 326 -6.74 1.59 -16.51
C LYS A 326 -5.83 0.54 -15.87
N LEU A 327 -4.71 0.21 -16.52
CA LEU A 327 -3.72 -0.77 -16.04
C LEU A 327 -2.63 -0.16 -15.15
N GLY A 328 -2.56 1.17 -15.05
CA GLY A 328 -1.58 1.90 -14.25
C GLY A 328 -1.94 2.04 -12.78
N ARG A 329 -1.13 2.79 -12.03
CA ARG A 329 -1.34 3.15 -10.62
C ARG A 329 -2.26 4.37 -10.50
N THR A 330 -3.16 4.39 -9.51
CA THR A 330 -3.85 5.62 -9.08
C THR A 330 -2.95 6.42 -8.14
N THR A 331 -2.62 7.66 -8.50
CA THR A 331 -1.90 8.59 -7.62
C THR A 331 -2.89 9.49 -6.87
N TYR A 332 -2.65 9.73 -5.58
CA TYR A 332 -3.46 10.62 -4.73
C TYR A 332 -2.65 11.86 -4.37
N LEU A 333 -3.22 13.05 -4.56
CA LEU A 333 -2.51 14.32 -4.43
C LEU A 333 -3.13 15.22 -3.35
N ASP A 334 -2.29 15.92 -2.60
CA ASP A 334 -2.67 16.97 -1.66
C ASP A 334 -3.21 18.24 -2.38
N LYS A 335 -3.46 19.31 -1.62
CA LYS A 335 -3.89 20.61 -2.19
C LYS A 335 -2.79 21.36 -2.94
N SER A 336 -1.53 21.01 -2.71
CA SER A 336 -0.34 21.61 -3.31
C SER A 336 0.02 20.92 -4.64
N GLY A 337 -0.55 19.75 -4.93
CA GLY A 337 -0.25 18.91 -6.08
C GLY A 337 0.82 17.84 -5.82
N ASN A 338 1.26 17.66 -4.56
CA ASN A 338 2.22 16.62 -4.16
C ASN A 338 1.49 15.31 -3.91
N GLU A 339 2.15 14.16 -4.17
CA GLU A 339 1.61 12.86 -3.78
C GLU A 339 1.53 12.75 -2.25
N ILE A 340 0.40 12.24 -1.72
CA ILE A 340 0.21 12.13 -0.27
C ILE A 340 1.13 11.06 0.34
N VAL A 341 1.58 11.32 1.56
CA VAL A 341 2.32 10.38 2.39
C VAL A 341 1.36 9.71 3.38
N LEU A 342 1.45 8.39 3.49
CA LEU A 342 0.64 7.58 4.39
C LEU A 342 1.35 7.33 5.72
N ASN A 343 0.59 7.19 6.82
CA ASN A 343 1.12 6.57 8.02
C ASN A 343 1.30 5.06 7.78
N ASP A 344 2.21 4.44 8.50
CA ASP A 344 2.42 3.00 8.43
C ASP A 344 1.18 2.22 8.90
N GLY A 345 1.00 1.04 8.32
CA GLY A 345 -0.09 0.11 8.60
C GLY A 345 -1.16 0.05 7.50
N LYS A 346 -2.28 -0.59 7.85
CA LYS A 346 -3.30 -1.01 6.88
C LYS A 346 -4.07 0.18 6.29
N THR A 347 -4.46 0.05 5.03
CA THR A 347 -5.17 1.12 4.28
C THR A 347 -6.49 0.63 3.69
N TRP A 348 -7.58 1.37 3.91
CA TRP A 348 -8.86 1.16 3.24
C TRP A 348 -9.06 2.16 2.11
N ILE A 349 -9.38 1.70 0.91
CA ILE A 349 -9.70 2.52 -0.26
C ILE A 349 -11.17 2.32 -0.58
N CYS A 350 -11.96 3.39 -0.49
CA CYS A 350 -13.41 3.35 -0.53
C CYS A 350 -13.93 4.09 -1.76
N MET A 351 -14.41 3.33 -2.74
CA MET A 351 -14.90 3.86 -4.02
C MET A 351 -16.34 4.33 -3.87
N VAL A 352 -16.54 5.65 -3.82
CA VAL A 352 -17.87 6.27 -3.68
C VAL A 352 -18.29 6.87 -5.02
N GLN A 353 -19.50 6.59 -5.47
CA GLN A 353 -20.04 7.19 -6.70
C GLN A 353 -20.27 8.70 -6.46
N ASN A 354 -19.93 9.56 -7.42
CA ASN A 354 -20.08 11.02 -7.30
C ASN A 354 -21.51 11.44 -6.89
N GLU A 355 -22.53 10.76 -7.41
CA GLU A 355 -23.95 10.94 -7.04
C GLU A 355 -24.22 10.76 -5.54
N TYR A 356 -23.43 9.92 -4.85
CA TYR A 356 -23.55 9.65 -3.42
C TYR A 356 -22.45 10.29 -2.59
N SER A 357 -21.69 11.24 -3.15
CA SER A 357 -20.59 11.89 -2.44
C SER A 357 -21.05 12.68 -1.21
N ASP A 358 -22.23 13.31 -1.27
CA ASP A 358 -22.87 14.04 -0.16
C ASP A 358 -23.39 13.11 0.96
N ASN A 359 -23.51 11.80 0.71
CA ASN A 359 -23.85 10.81 1.74
C ASN A 359 -22.65 10.45 2.63
N VAL A 360 -21.43 10.85 2.25
CA VAL A 360 -20.22 10.64 3.06
C VAL A 360 -20.18 11.66 4.19
N LYS A 361 -20.09 11.18 5.43
CA LYS A 361 -20.00 12.02 6.62
C LYS A 361 -18.69 11.78 7.34
N ILE A 362 -18.01 12.88 7.68
CA ILE A 362 -16.78 12.88 8.47
C ILE A 362 -17.01 13.84 9.63
N SER A 363 -17.04 13.34 10.86
CA SER A 363 -17.35 14.12 12.06
C SER A 363 -16.30 13.99 13.16
N LYS A 364 -16.40 14.88 14.16
CA LYS A 364 -15.88 14.65 15.50
C LYS A 364 -16.70 13.56 16.22
#